data_AF-A0A8J6N8I5-F1
#
_entry.id   AF-A0A8J6N8I5-F1
#
_cell.length_a   1.000
_cell.length_b   1.000
_cell.length_c   1.000
_cell.angle_alpha   90.00
_cell.angle_beta   90.00
_cell.angle_gamma   90.00
#
_symmetry.space_group_name_H-M   'P 1'
#
loop_
_entity.id
_entity.type
_entity.pdbx_description
1 polymer ?
#
loop_
_entity_poly.entity_id
_entity_poly.type
_entity_poly.pdbx_seq_one_letter_code
_entity_poly.pdbx_strand_id
1 'polypeptide(L)'
;MNYFIWFLLILTAVFSLWPESVNAEERVVTWDTNEDGKIDRIAYFDRAGKISKLEVDSNGDGRFDTIYRFQKGRLSSCTRDTDEDGKVNIWQTYKDDKPVERKVDDDGDGVVEGVIFYNTEGLPEESRHDFDGDGKMDTFRTYQKGKVATQKKDQDHDGRFEVVTRFKDSEPFEQAKDSNRDGTYDIMTRYKNGKPFFQEKDTNFDGKKDFFCYFDTEGYPEKIEEDTRYTGRIDRIRIYRKGEPVKVEYDADCDGFMETISFFKEGKMSLQTQDENKDGKPDVKIFFNQKEEKERVESDTDLNGNMDAWQFYKNGHLFRMEKDEGGNGKVDLKIFYKNCEKVKLIKDNDHDGRFETTQWFDRPKWTMVMEVDGDNDGNVDACFFYKDGVLRLKEVDENSDSRLDLREHYNKNGRLTKSQEDGANSGRLNITWFYNDSKEAVRAEEDNNADGRVDTWYFYRKNSVTAIEEDTNGDGKPDIWEEYDDAEALIKRKRDLDFDGKPDVEDRSK
;
A
#
# COMPACT_ATOMS: atom_id res chain seq x y z
N MET A 1 -25.24 -50.46 21.79
CA MET A 1 -25.50 -51.71 21.05
C MET A 1 -25.33 -53.00 21.88
N ASN A 2 -24.98 -52.95 23.19
CA ASN A 2 -24.76 -54.16 23.99
C ASN A 2 -25.95 -54.65 24.84
N TYR A 3 -27.00 -53.85 25.08
CA TYR A 3 -28.16 -54.27 25.89
C TYR A 3 -29.28 -54.97 25.09
N PHE A 4 -29.38 -54.74 23.78
CA PHE A 4 -30.42 -55.34 22.92
C PHE A 4 -30.15 -56.84 22.65
N ILE A 5 -28.87 -57.23 22.54
CA ILE A 5 -28.44 -58.62 22.28
C ILE A 5 -28.64 -59.50 23.52
N TRP A 6 -28.47 -58.95 24.74
CA TRP A 6 -28.77 -59.67 25.99
C TRP A 6 -30.27 -59.92 26.18
N PHE A 7 -31.15 -59.07 25.64
CA PHE A 7 -32.60 -59.20 25.79
C PHE A 7 -33.22 -60.26 24.86
N LEU A 8 -32.70 -60.43 23.64
CA LEU A 8 -33.17 -61.48 22.72
C LEU A 8 -32.92 -62.90 23.28
N LEU A 9 -31.87 -63.07 24.09
CA LEU A 9 -31.53 -64.33 24.78
C LEU A 9 -32.49 -64.66 25.93
N ILE A 10 -33.02 -63.66 26.64
CA ILE A 10 -33.98 -63.88 27.73
C ILE A 10 -35.35 -64.27 27.16
N LEU A 11 -35.74 -63.71 26.00
CA LEU A 11 -36.97 -64.10 25.31
C LEU A 11 -36.93 -65.56 24.82
N THR A 12 -35.75 -66.12 24.52
CA THR A 12 -35.62 -67.55 24.22
C THR A 12 -35.67 -68.46 25.47
N ALA A 13 -35.32 -67.96 26.66
CA ALA A 13 -35.18 -68.77 27.87
C ALA A 13 -36.52 -69.03 28.60
N VAL A 14 -37.56 -68.23 28.37
CA VAL A 14 -38.88 -68.41 29.01
C VAL A 14 -39.81 -69.36 28.23
N PHE A 15 -39.39 -69.84 27.04
CA PHE A 15 -40.25 -70.65 26.15
C PHE A 15 -40.27 -72.16 26.41
N SER A 16 -39.59 -72.68 27.45
CA SER A 16 -39.42 -74.13 27.64
C SER A 16 -40.34 -74.78 28.68
N LEU A 17 -41.30 -74.09 29.29
CA LEU A 17 -42.22 -74.73 30.24
C LEU A 17 -43.63 -74.13 30.17
N TRP A 18 -44.49 -74.68 29.30
CA TRP A 18 -45.89 -75.12 29.57
C TRP A 18 -46.65 -75.47 28.27
N PRO A 19 -47.64 -76.40 28.32
CA PRO A 19 -48.19 -77.04 27.13
C PRO A 19 -49.15 -76.14 26.35
N GLU A 20 -49.18 -76.38 25.05
CA GLU A 20 -50.10 -75.81 24.07
C GLU A 20 -51.56 -75.99 24.52
N SER A 21 -52.22 -74.87 24.84
CA SER A 21 -53.68 -74.78 24.78
C SER A 21 -54.03 -73.89 23.60
N VAL A 22 -54.73 -74.48 22.63
CA VAL A 22 -55.24 -73.83 21.43
C VAL A 22 -56.40 -72.92 21.85
N ASN A 23 -56.09 -71.66 22.11
CA ASN A 23 -57.00 -70.53 21.98
C ASN A 23 -56.16 -69.31 21.62
N ALA A 24 -56.21 -68.93 20.34
CA ALA A 24 -55.39 -67.89 19.76
C ALA A 24 -55.97 -66.49 20.04
N GLU A 25 -55.90 -66.06 21.30
CA GLU A 25 -56.14 -64.68 21.68
C GLU A 25 -54.83 -63.87 21.61
N GLU A 26 -54.93 -62.60 21.26
CA GLU A 26 -53.81 -61.67 21.34
C GLU A 26 -53.35 -61.58 22.80
N ARG A 27 -52.06 -61.84 23.06
CA ARG A 27 -51.51 -61.88 24.42
C ARG A 27 -50.76 -60.58 24.70
N VAL A 28 -51.01 -59.97 25.85
CA VAL A 28 -50.28 -58.80 26.37
C VAL A 28 -49.53 -59.21 27.62
N VAL A 29 -48.25 -58.85 27.72
CA VAL A 29 -47.39 -59.12 28.87
C VAL A 29 -46.77 -57.80 29.33
N THR A 30 -46.87 -57.51 30.63
CA THR A 30 -46.37 -56.28 31.25
C THR A 30 -45.23 -56.61 32.21
N TRP A 31 -44.22 -55.76 32.30
CA TRP A 31 -43.15 -55.87 33.30
C TRP A 31 -43.01 -54.55 34.07
N ASP A 32 -42.70 -54.71 35.35
CA ASP A 32 -42.11 -53.70 36.22
C ASP A 32 -40.70 -54.20 36.48
N THR A 33 -39.73 -53.74 35.68
CA THR A 33 -38.36 -54.25 35.68
C THR A 33 -37.54 -53.63 36.81
N ASN A 34 -37.91 -52.44 37.29
CA ASN A 34 -37.22 -51.72 38.37
C ASN A 34 -37.85 -51.95 39.76
N GLU A 35 -38.97 -52.68 39.85
CA GLU A 35 -39.71 -53.03 41.06
C GLU A 35 -40.24 -51.81 41.84
N ASP A 36 -40.51 -50.70 41.16
CA ASP A 36 -41.03 -49.47 41.78
C ASP A 36 -42.56 -49.44 41.91
N GLY A 37 -43.24 -50.47 41.39
CA GLY A 37 -44.69 -50.61 41.37
C GLY A 37 -45.36 -50.03 40.13
N LYS A 38 -44.62 -49.46 39.19
CA LYS A 38 -45.10 -48.97 37.89
C LYS A 38 -44.64 -49.89 36.76
N ILE A 39 -45.49 -50.05 35.76
CA ILE A 39 -45.15 -50.85 34.58
C ILE A 39 -44.19 -50.03 33.71
N ASP A 40 -42.99 -50.55 33.46
CA ASP A 40 -41.99 -49.91 32.59
C ASP A 40 -41.93 -50.51 31.19
N ARG A 41 -42.57 -51.68 30.96
CA ARG A 41 -42.59 -52.35 29.65
C ARG A 41 -43.90 -53.08 29.36
N ILE A 42 -44.37 -53.00 28.11
CA ILE A 42 -45.54 -53.74 27.63
C ILE A 42 -45.22 -54.41 26.29
N ALA A 43 -45.23 -55.75 26.25
CA ALA A 43 -45.14 -56.52 25.01
C ALA A 43 -46.50 -57.04 24.56
N TYR A 44 -46.76 -56.91 23.26
CA TYR A 44 -47.92 -57.43 22.57
C TYR A 44 -47.49 -58.58 21.67
N PHE A 45 -48.26 -59.66 21.67
CA PHE A 45 -48.03 -60.85 20.86
C PHE A 45 -49.20 -61.08 19.89
N ASP A 46 -48.87 -61.49 18.67
CA ASP A 46 -49.87 -61.90 17.68
C ASP A 46 -50.50 -63.26 18.02
N ARG A 47 -51.52 -63.65 17.26
CA ARG A 47 -52.23 -64.94 17.41
C ARG A 47 -51.34 -66.17 17.20
N ALA A 48 -50.16 -66.01 16.60
CA ALA A 48 -49.17 -67.07 16.45
C ALA A 48 -48.15 -67.08 17.61
N GLY A 49 -48.36 -66.26 18.65
CA GLY A 49 -47.49 -66.16 19.82
C GLY A 49 -46.19 -65.41 19.57
N LYS A 50 -46.04 -64.72 18.43
CA LYS A 50 -44.85 -63.93 18.12
C LYS A 50 -45.04 -62.48 18.56
N ILE A 51 -43.98 -61.85 19.05
CA ILE A 51 -44.03 -60.44 19.44
C ILE A 51 -44.38 -59.57 18.22
N SER A 52 -45.29 -58.62 18.40
CA SER A 52 -45.76 -57.67 17.39
C SER A 52 -45.43 -56.22 17.75
N LYS A 53 -45.41 -55.88 19.05
CA LYS A 53 -45.09 -54.54 19.55
C LYS A 53 -44.48 -54.63 20.96
N LEU A 54 -43.56 -53.74 21.29
CA LEU A 54 -43.00 -53.55 22.63
C LEU A 54 -42.95 -52.05 22.94
N GLU A 55 -43.64 -51.64 23.99
CA GLU A 55 -43.56 -50.28 24.55
C GLU A 55 -42.61 -50.30 25.75
N VAL A 56 -41.74 -49.31 25.85
CA VAL A 56 -40.74 -49.16 26.91
C VAL A 56 -40.76 -47.72 27.42
N ASP A 57 -40.93 -47.58 28.72
CA ASP A 57 -40.60 -46.39 29.48
C ASP A 57 -39.12 -46.51 29.87
N SER A 58 -38.28 -45.79 29.14
CA SER A 58 -36.82 -45.90 29.23
C SER A 58 -36.21 -44.92 30.24
N ASN A 59 -36.92 -43.84 30.58
CA ASN A 59 -36.51 -42.83 31.57
C ASN A 59 -37.18 -43.01 32.94
N GLY A 60 -38.24 -43.83 33.05
CA GLY A 60 -38.95 -44.15 34.28
C GLY A 60 -39.95 -43.09 34.74
N ASP A 61 -40.42 -42.21 33.85
CA ASP A 61 -41.33 -41.11 34.18
C ASP A 61 -42.82 -41.56 34.24
N GLY A 62 -43.11 -42.79 33.82
CA GLY A 62 -44.45 -43.38 33.72
C GLY A 62 -45.10 -43.21 32.33
N ARG A 63 -44.38 -42.69 31.33
CA ARG A 63 -44.79 -42.59 29.94
C ARG A 63 -43.90 -43.47 29.07
N PHE A 64 -44.50 -44.20 28.14
CA PHE A 64 -43.74 -45.05 27.21
C PHE A 64 -43.11 -44.21 26.10
N ASP A 65 -41.84 -43.84 26.26
CA ASP A 65 -41.09 -43.03 25.31
C ASP A 65 -40.60 -43.81 24.07
N THR A 66 -40.42 -45.13 24.17
CA THR A 66 -39.86 -45.95 23.10
C THR A 66 -40.85 -47.03 22.67
N ILE A 67 -41.15 -47.11 21.37
CA ILE A 67 -42.04 -48.13 20.81
C ILE A 67 -41.30 -48.93 19.74
N TYR A 68 -41.11 -50.22 19.96
CA TYR A 68 -40.62 -51.17 18.96
C TYR A 68 -41.79 -51.88 18.29
N ARG A 69 -41.70 -52.10 16.98
CA ARG A 69 -42.66 -52.87 16.20
C ARG A 69 -41.96 -54.03 15.51
N PHE A 70 -42.66 -55.15 15.43
CA PHE A 70 -42.14 -56.41 14.89
C PHE A 70 -43.07 -56.92 13.78
N GLN A 71 -42.49 -57.45 12.70
CA GLN A 71 -43.22 -58.15 11.65
C GLN A 71 -42.78 -59.61 11.61
N LYS A 72 -43.72 -60.54 11.77
CA LYS A 72 -43.46 -61.99 11.84
C LYS A 72 -42.41 -62.37 12.91
N GLY A 73 -42.32 -61.58 13.98
CA GLY A 73 -41.36 -61.74 15.08
C GLY A 73 -39.98 -61.11 14.88
N ARG A 74 -39.70 -60.43 13.76
CA ARG A 74 -38.44 -59.69 13.53
C ARG A 74 -38.65 -58.19 13.68
N LEU A 75 -37.66 -57.48 14.20
CA LEU A 75 -37.74 -56.03 14.40
C LEU A 75 -37.92 -55.33 13.05
N SER A 76 -38.95 -54.50 12.92
CA SER A 76 -39.25 -53.76 11.69
C SER A 76 -39.06 -52.26 11.84
N SER A 77 -39.37 -51.70 13.01
CA SER A 77 -39.20 -50.27 13.28
C SER A 77 -39.14 -49.98 14.77
N CYS A 78 -38.58 -48.84 15.14
CA CYS A 78 -38.76 -48.24 16.45
C CYS A 78 -39.00 -46.72 16.34
N THR A 79 -39.75 -46.18 17.30
CA THR A 79 -39.92 -44.75 17.52
C THR A 79 -39.45 -44.40 18.92
N ARG A 80 -38.92 -43.19 19.10
CA ARG A 80 -38.52 -42.66 20.41
C ARG A 80 -38.90 -41.19 20.56
N ASP A 81 -39.39 -40.85 21.73
CA ASP A 81 -39.48 -39.49 22.29
C ASP A 81 -38.23 -39.30 23.18
N THR A 82 -37.29 -38.46 22.78
CA THR A 82 -36.02 -38.24 23.51
C THR A 82 -35.96 -36.97 24.34
N ASP A 83 -36.97 -36.11 24.23
CA ASP A 83 -37.07 -34.81 24.89
C ASP A 83 -38.26 -34.70 25.84
N GLU A 84 -39.04 -35.78 25.99
CA GLU A 84 -40.08 -35.98 27.01
C GLU A 84 -41.30 -35.06 26.83
N ASP A 85 -41.50 -34.53 25.62
CA ASP A 85 -42.62 -33.62 25.31
C ASP A 85 -43.92 -34.37 24.96
N GLY A 86 -43.84 -35.70 24.80
CA GLY A 86 -44.94 -36.58 24.44
C GLY A 86 -45.09 -36.79 22.92
N LYS A 87 -44.18 -36.25 22.10
CA LYS A 87 -44.11 -36.46 20.66
C LYS A 87 -42.86 -37.27 20.33
N VAL A 88 -42.98 -38.08 19.28
CA VAL A 88 -41.82 -38.82 18.76
C VAL A 88 -40.93 -37.85 18.01
N ASN A 89 -39.64 -37.85 18.30
CA ASN A 89 -38.60 -37.13 17.54
C ASN A 89 -37.62 -38.04 16.81
N ILE A 90 -37.64 -39.36 17.06
CA ILE A 90 -36.77 -40.30 16.34
C ILE A 90 -37.59 -41.46 15.78
N TRP A 91 -37.39 -41.73 14.49
CA TRP A 91 -37.93 -42.91 13.81
C TRP A 91 -36.79 -43.73 13.22
N GLN A 92 -36.81 -45.04 13.40
CA GLN A 92 -35.82 -45.94 12.80
C GLN A 92 -36.48 -47.18 12.22
N THR A 93 -36.10 -47.56 11.00
CA THR A 93 -36.59 -48.77 10.33
C THR A 93 -35.49 -49.81 10.19
N TYR A 94 -35.89 -51.09 10.20
CA TYR A 94 -34.98 -52.23 10.20
C TYR A 94 -35.38 -53.24 9.14
N LYS A 95 -34.37 -53.90 8.56
CA LYS A 95 -34.51 -55.05 7.68
C LYS A 95 -33.41 -56.05 8.00
N ASP A 96 -33.78 -57.31 8.16
CA ASP A 96 -32.84 -58.38 8.54
C ASP A 96 -32.01 -58.04 9.80
N ASP A 97 -32.69 -57.47 10.80
CA ASP A 97 -32.12 -57.07 12.11
C ASP A 97 -31.03 -55.97 12.02
N LYS A 98 -30.93 -55.29 10.88
CA LYS A 98 -30.04 -54.16 10.65
C LYS A 98 -30.84 -52.89 10.33
N PRO A 99 -30.35 -51.70 10.74
CA PRO A 99 -31.04 -50.46 10.41
C PRO A 99 -31.00 -50.21 8.89
N VAL A 100 -32.03 -49.56 8.38
CA VAL A 100 -32.15 -49.17 6.95
C VAL A 100 -32.30 -47.67 6.81
N GLU A 101 -33.11 -47.05 7.67
CA GLU A 101 -33.35 -45.61 7.69
C GLU A 101 -33.50 -45.14 9.14
N ARG A 102 -32.95 -43.96 9.46
CA ARG A 102 -33.22 -43.23 10.71
C ARG A 102 -33.59 -41.79 10.36
N LYS A 103 -34.65 -41.28 10.97
CA LYS A 103 -35.10 -39.89 10.89
C LYS A 103 -35.06 -39.25 12.27
N VAL A 104 -34.73 -37.98 12.33
CA VAL A 104 -34.57 -37.19 13.56
C VAL A 104 -35.22 -35.82 13.35
N ASP A 105 -36.08 -35.45 14.29
CA ASP A 105 -36.74 -34.15 14.48
C ASP A 105 -36.19 -33.54 15.79
N ASP A 106 -35.03 -32.90 15.75
CA ASP A 106 -34.27 -32.50 16.94
C ASP A 106 -34.92 -31.32 17.69
N ASP A 107 -35.78 -30.51 17.05
CA ASP A 107 -36.42 -29.34 17.66
C ASP A 107 -37.92 -29.52 17.98
N GLY A 108 -38.52 -30.64 17.57
CA GLY A 108 -39.87 -31.06 17.93
C GLY A 108 -40.98 -30.29 17.19
N ASP A 109 -40.64 -29.60 16.10
CA ASP A 109 -41.57 -28.82 15.29
C ASP A 109 -42.39 -29.69 14.31
N GLY A 110 -42.01 -30.95 14.14
CA GLY A 110 -42.65 -31.93 13.25
C GLY A 110 -42.03 -32.02 11.86
N VAL A 111 -41.01 -31.21 11.58
CA VAL A 111 -40.12 -31.30 10.42
C VAL A 111 -38.93 -32.19 10.81
N VAL A 112 -38.23 -32.75 9.82
CA VAL A 112 -37.13 -33.68 10.08
C VAL A 112 -35.85 -32.98 9.70
N GLU A 113 -34.95 -32.75 10.66
CA GLU A 113 -33.66 -32.10 10.39
C GLU A 113 -32.64 -33.11 9.86
N GLY A 114 -32.82 -34.40 10.15
CA GLY A 114 -31.81 -35.41 9.84
C GLY A 114 -32.38 -36.73 9.34
N VAL A 115 -31.87 -37.21 8.20
CA VAL A 115 -32.13 -38.57 7.70
C VAL A 115 -30.83 -39.31 7.44
N ILE A 116 -30.70 -40.55 7.93
CA ILE A 116 -29.57 -41.44 7.67
C ILE A 116 -30.07 -42.72 7.02
N PHE A 117 -29.49 -43.07 5.88
CA PHE A 117 -29.69 -44.35 5.20
C PHE A 117 -28.50 -45.28 5.46
N TYR A 118 -28.80 -46.55 5.69
CA TYR A 118 -27.81 -47.57 6.04
C TYR A 118 -27.76 -48.65 4.96
N ASN A 119 -26.56 -49.15 4.68
CA ASN A 119 -26.34 -50.24 3.74
C ASN A 119 -26.75 -51.61 4.32
N THR A 120 -26.59 -52.69 3.54
CA THR A 120 -26.90 -54.07 3.96
C THR A 120 -26.02 -54.60 5.10
N GLU A 121 -24.94 -53.91 5.44
CA GLU A 121 -24.09 -54.19 6.61
C GLU A 121 -24.56 -53.46 7.86
N GLY A 122 -25.50 -52.51 7.74
CA GLY A 122 -25.97 -51.66 8.82
C GLY A 122 -25.05 -50.46 9.09
N LEU A 123 -24.13 -50.16 8.16
CA LEU A 123 -23.27 -48.99 8.21
C LEU A 123 -23.93 -47.82 7.46
N PRO A 124 -23.74 -46.55 7.90
CA PRO A 124 -24.22 -45.40 7.15
C PRO A 124 -23.70 -45.43 5.71
N GLU A 125 -24.60 -45.14 4.77
CA GLU A 125 -24.33 -45.04 3.33
C GLU A 125 -24.56 -43.61 2.85
N GLU A 126 -25.65 -42.99 3.31
CA GLU A 126 -26.02 -41.62 3.00
C GLU A 126 -26.62 -40.94 4.23
N SER A 127 -26.44 -39.63 4.38
CA SER A 127 -27.24 -38.82 5.27
C SER A 127 -27.61 -37.47 4.65
N ARG A 128 -28.74 -36.93 5.07
CA ARG A 128 -29.30 -35.66 4.63
C ARG A 128 -29.61 -34.85 5.87
N HIS A 129 -29.30 -33.57 5.82
CA HIS A 129 -29.46 -32.65 6.93
C HIS A 129 -30.08 -31.36 6.41
N ASP A 130 -31.05 -30.85 7.16
CA ASP A 130 -31.55 -29.48 7.08
C ASP A 130 -30.87 -28.71 8.23
N PHE A 131 -29.77 -28.03 7.91
CA PHE A 131 -28.99 -27.25 8.86
C PHE A 131 -29.40 -25.78 8.91
N ASP A 132 -30.20 -25.30 7.97
CA ASP A 132 -30.70 -23.91 7.97
C ASP A 132 -32.13 -23.78 8.53
N GLY A 133 -32.83 -24.90 8.73
CA GLY A 133 -34.13 -25.00 9.39
C GLY A 133 -35.28 -24.50 8.52
N ASP A 134 -35.13 -24.52 7.20
CA ASP A 134 -36.18 -24.07 6.28
C ASP A 134 -37.18 -25.19 5.88
N GLY A 135 -36.95 -26.39 6.39
CA GLY A 135 -37.70 -27.61 6.16
C GLY A 135 -37.28 -28.39 4.92
N LYS A 136 -36.19 -28.00 4.27
CA LYS A 136 -35.59 -28.71 3.15
C LYS A 136 -34.15 -29.11 3.46
N MET A 137 -33.80 -30.32 3.04
CA MET A 137 -32.45 -30.85 3.23
C MET A 137 -31.45 -30.08 2.34
N ASP A 138 -30.56 -29.30 2.93
CA ASP A 138 -29.51 -28.56 2.22
C ASP A 138 -28.18 -29.34 2.15
N THR A 139 -27.89 -30.19 3.14
CA THR A 139 -26.59 -30.86 3.26
C THR A 139 -26.69 -32.38 3.09
N PHE A 140 -25.95 -32.91 2.11
CA PHE A 140 -25.97 -34.33 1.74
C PHE A 140 -24.59 -34.94 1.95
N ARG A 141 -24.50 -36.06 2.66
CA ARG A 141 -23.25 -36.78 2.91
C ARG A 141 -23.34 -38.21 2.41
N THR A 142 -22.27 -38.69 1.78
CA THR A 142 -22.09 -40.11 1.46
C THR A 142 -20.95 -40.71 2.25
N TYR A 143 -21.06 -41.99 2.56
CA TYR A 143 -20.13 -42.70 3.43
C TYR A 143 -19.55 -43.94 2.71
N GLN A 144 -18.29 -44.22 2.96
CA GLN A 144 -17.62 -45.44 2.53
C GLN A 144 -17.01 -46.13 3.75
N LYS A 145 -17.41 -47.39 3.99
CA LYS A 145 -17.01 -48.16 5.18
C LYS A 145 -17.27 -47.39 6.49
N GLY A 146 -18.39 -46.68 6.56
CA GLY A 146 -18.81 -45.87 7.72
C GLY A 146 -18.07 -44.54 7.91
N LYS A 147 -17.09 -44.19 7.06
CA LYS A 147 -16.42 -42.88 7.07
C LYS A 147 -17.00 -41.97 6.00
N VAL A 148 -17.10 -40.67 6.27
CA VAL A 148 -17.56 -39.70 5.27
C VAL A 148 -16.61 -39.71 4.06
N ALA A 149 -17.17 -39.75 2.87
CA ALA A 149 -16.45 -39.74 1.60
C ALA A 149 -16.73 -38.46 0.80
N THR A 150 -17.95 -37.95 0.85
CA THR A 150 -18.33 -36.68 0.20
C THR A 150 -19.39 -35.97 1.01
N GLN A 151 -19.33 -34.64 1.04
CA GLN A 151 -20.38 -33.75 1.52
C GLN A 151 -20.72 -32.76 0.41
N LYS A 152 -22.01 -32.58 0.13
CA LYS A 152 -22.53 -31.60 -0.82
C LYS A 152 -23.51 -30.68 -0.11
N LYS A 153 -23.56 -29.42 -0.51
CA LYS A 153 -24.50 -28.42 0.01
C LYS A 153 -25.24 -27.77 -1.14
N ASP A 154 -26.56 -27.76 -1.06
CA ASP A 154 -27.52 -27.07 -1.94
C ASP A 154 -28.19 -25.98 -1.08
N GLN A 155 -27.62 -24.78 -1.11
CA GLN A 155 -27.95 -23.68 -0.20
C GLN A 155 -29.08 -22.80 -0.71
N ASP A 156 -29.49 -22.94 -1.97
CA ASP A 156 -30.63 -22.22 -2.53
C ASP A 156 -31.75 -23.13 -3.03
N HIS A 157 -31.60 -24.44 -2.82
CA HIS A 157 -32.59 -25.48 -3.05
C HIS A 157 -33.00 -25.59 -4.52
N ASP A 158 -32.07 -25.34 -5.44
CA ASP A 158 -32.27 -25.44 -6.88
C ASP A 158 -31.91 -26.83 -7.45
N GLY A 159 -31.32 -27.70 -6.61
CA GLY A 159 -30.88 -29.05 -6.96
C GLY A 159 -29.45 -29.13 -7.50
N ARG A 160 -28.75 -28.00 -7.62
CA ARG A 160 -27.31 -27.91 -7.82
C ARG A 160 -26.63 -27.78 -6.46
N PHE A 161 -25.32 -28.00 -6.44
CA PHE A 161 -24.59 -28.01 -5.18
C PHE A 161 -23.51 -26.94 -5.22
N GLU A 162 -23.69 -25.87 -4.43
CA GLU A 162 -22.77 -24.74 -4.36
C GLU A 162 -21.46 -25.15 -3.71
N VAL A 163 -21.47 -26.16 -2.83
CA VAL A 163 -20.25 -26.64 -2.18
C VAL A 163 -20.18 -28.16 -2.23
N VAL A 164 -19.07 -28.68 -2.75
CA VAL A 164 -18.77 -30.12 -2.74
C VAL A 164 -17.41 -30.34 -2.08
N THR A 165 -17.39 -31.04 -0.94
CA THR A 165 -16.17 -31.41 -0.22
C THR A 165 -15.95 -32.91 -0.29
N ARG A 166 -14.74 -33.34 -0.64
CA ARG A 166 -14.34 -34.75 -0.71
C ARG A 166 -13.37 -35.09 0.41
N PHE A 167 -13.56 -36.27 0.97
CA PHE A 167 -12.84 -36.74 2.15
C PHE A 167 -12.08 -38.03 1.84
N LYS A 168 -10.93 -38.18 2.47
CA LYS A 168 -10.16 -39.42 2.53
C LYS A 168 -9.86 -39.70 3.99
N ASP A 169 -10.29 -40.86 4.48
CA ASP A 169 -10.17 -41.24 5.89
C ASP A 169 -10.77 -40.20 6.87
N SER A 170 -11.89 -39.59 6.48
CA SER A 170 -12.58 -38.51 7.21
C SER A 170 -11.84 -37.16 7.26
N GLU A 171 -10.70 -37.02 6.59
CA GLU A 171 -10.05 -35.72 6.39
C GLU A 171 -10.40 -35.16 5.01
N PRO A 172 -10.73 -33.86 4.89
CA PRO A 172 -10.95 -33.25 3.59
C PRO A 172 -9.63 -33.26 2.81
N PHE A 173 -9.71 -33.54 1.50
CA PHE A 173 -8.57 -33.38 0.59
C PHE A 173 -8.86 -32.40 -0.55
N GLU A 174 -10.14 -32.14 -0.86
CA GLU A 174 -10.58 -31.25 -1.93
C GLU A 174 -11.94 -30.64 -1.61
N GLN A 175 -12.13 -29.37 -1.92
CA GLN A 175 -13.41 -28.67 -1.90
C GLN A 175 -13.56 -27.86 -3.19
N ALA A 176 -14.70 -28.01 -3.84
CA ALA A 176 -15.16 -27.18 -4.94
C ALA A 176 -16.29 -26.28 -4.45
N LYS A 177 -16.29 -25.00 -4.85
CA LYS A 177 -17.33 -24.04 -4.52
C LYS A 177 -17.72 -23.20 -5.74
N ASP A 178 -19.02 -23.08 -5.93
CA ASP A 178 -19.70 -22.20 -6.86
C ASP A 178 -20.21 -21.01 -6.03
N SER A 179 -19.54 -19.88 -6.14
CA SER A 179 -19.76 -18.69 -5.34
C SER A 179 -20.70 -17.68 -6.00
N ASN A 180 -20.85 -17.73 -7.33
CA ASN A 180 -21.74 -16.86 -8.09
C ASN A 180 -23.06 -17.55 -8.52
N ARG A 181 -23.17 -18.86 -8.30
CA ARG A 181 -24.34 -19.72 -8.57
C ARG A 181 -24.69 -19.82 -10.05
N ASP A 182 -23.68 -19.87 -10.91
CA ASP A 182 -23.88 -20.09 -12.35
C ASP A 182 -23.89 -21.58 -12.74
N GLY A 183 -23.61 -22.47 -11.79
CA GLY A 183 -23.50 -23.91 -11.98
C GLY A 183 -22.10 -24.40 -12.28
N THR A 184 -21.09 -23.52 -12.24
CA THR A 184 -19.68 -23.87 -12.42
C THR A 184 -18.88 -23.54 -11.17
N TYR A 185 -17.92 -24.39 -10.83
CA TYR A 185 -17.09 -24.19 -9.63
C TYR A 185 -15.99 -23.16 -9.89
N ASP A 186 -16.17 -21.94 -9.40
CA ASP A 186 -15.17 -20.87 -9.50
C ASP A 186 -14.05 -21.00 -8.44
N ILE A 187 -14.26 -21.65 -7.30
CA ILE A 187 -13.21 -21.85 -6.27
C ILE A 187 -12.90 -23.33 -6.09
N MET A 188 -11.60 -23.67 -6.13
CA MET A 188 -11.10 -25.00 -5.77
C MET A 188 -10.07 -24.89 -4.64
N THR A 189 -10.27 -25.64 -3.56
CA THR A 189 -9.35 -25.68 -2.41
C THR A 189 -8.86 -27.10 -2.19
N ARG A 190 -7.55 -27.29 -2.03
CA ARG A 190 -6.91 -28.58 -1.75
C ARG A 190 -6.32 -28.59 -0.36
N TYR A 191 -6.50 -29.71 0.33
CA TYR A 191 -6.15 -29.88 1.74
C TYR A 191 -5.11 -30.98 1.93
N LYS A 192 -4.28 -30.81 2.96
CA LYS A 192 -3.29 -31.78 3.41
C LYS A 192 -3.25 -31.75 4.94
N ASN A 193 -3.44 -32.90 5.58
CA ASN A 193 -3.52 -33.03 7.05
C ASN A 193 -4.60 -32.09 7.65
N GLY A 194 -5.77 -32.04 7.01
CA GLY A 194 -6.89 -31.19 7.44
C GLY A 194 -6.75 -29.67 7.21
N LYS A 195 -5.58 -29.17 6.78
CA LYS A 195 -5.34 -27.74 6.50
C LYS A 195 -5.26 -27.48 4.99
N PRO A 196 -5.71 -26.31 4.50
CA PRO A 196 -5.52 -25.95 3.10
C PRO A 196 -4.03 -25.81 2.80
N PHE A 197 -3.58 -26.32 1.65
CA PHE A 197 -2.22 -26.07 1.14
C PHE A 197 -2.23 -25.32 -0.20
N PHE A 198 -3.36 -25.34 -0.92
CA PHE A 198 -3.51 -24.66 -2.20
C PHE A 198 -4.98 -24.27 -2.45
N GLN A 199 -5.20 -23.11 -3.05
CA GLN A 199 -6.50 -22.65 -3.51
C GLN A 199 -6.36 -21.91 -4.85
N GLU A 200 -7.27 -22.16 -5.78
CA GLU A 200 -7.39 -21.46 -7.05
C GLU A 200 -8.80 -20.89 -7.21
N LYS A 201 -8.91 -19.70 -7.81
CA LYS A 201 -10.19 -19.03 -8.05
C LYS A 201 -10.27 -18.45 -9.46
N ASP A 202 -11.48 -18.43 -9.99
CA ASP A 202 -11.90 -17.63 -11.12
C ASP A 202 -12.66 -16.43 -10.53
N THR A 203 -12.04 -15.25 -10.48
CA THR A 203 -12.60 -14.08 -9.79
C THR A 203 -13.46 -13.21 -10.70
N ASN A 204 -13.32 -13.33 -12.02
CA ASN A 204 -14.14 -12.62 -13.00
C ASN A 204 -15.23 -13.48 -13.65
N PHE A 205 -15.26 -14.78 -13.34
CA PHE A 205 -16.22 -15.78 -13.82
C PHE A 205 -16.16 -15.99 -15.34
N ASP A 206 -14.97 -15.96 -15.92
CA ASP A 206 -14.75 -16.17 -17.36
C ASP A 206 -14.41 -17.63 -17.74
N GLY A 207 -14.32 -18.51 -16.74
CA GLY A 207 -13.97 -19.92 -16.86
C GLY A 207 -12.47 -20.22 -16.72
N LYS A 208 -11.61 -19.21 -16.54
CA LYS A 208 -10.18 -19.37 -16.30
C LYS A 208 -9.84 -18.97 -14.86
N LYS A 209 -8.89 -19.70 -14.26
CA LYS A 209 -8.39 -19.34 -12.93
C LYS A 209 -7.42 -18.18 -13.04
N ASP A 210 -7.65 -17.13 -12.26
CA ASP A 210 -6.87 -15.88 -12.23
C ASP A 210 -6.26 -15.59 -10.85
N PHE A 211 -6.60 -16.38 -9.83
CA PHE A 211 -6.09 -16.24 -8.47
C PHE A 211 -5.60 -17.58 -7.96
N PHE A 212 -4.39 -17.62 -7.41
CA PHE A 212 -3.76 -18.81 -6.86
C PHE A 212 -3.13 -18.50 -5.50
N CYS A 213 -3.47 -19.26 -4.46
CA CYS A 213 -2.96 -19.08 -3.11
C CYS A 213 -2.34 -20.38 -2.60
N TYR A 214 -1.08 -20.29 -2.19
CA TYR A 214 -0.31 -21.34 -1.54
C TYR A 214 -0.25 -21.04 -0.05
N PHE A 215 -0.54 -22.05 0.77
CA PHE A 215 -0.59 -21.91 2.23
C PHE A 215 0.57 -22.66 2.88
N ASP A 216 1.06 -22.14 3.99
CA ASP A 216 2.06 -22.77 4.83
C ASP A 216 1.48 -23.96 5.64
N THR A 217 2.32 -24.65 6.42
CA THR A 217 1.89 -25.80 7.24
C THR A 217 0.90 -25.44 8.36
N GLU A 218 0.79 -24.16 8.69
CA GLU A 218 -0.19 -23.65 9.65
C GLU A 218 -1.52 -23.24 8.99
N GLY A 219 -1.56 -23.17 7.66
CA GLY A 219 -2.73 -22.77 6.89
C GLY A 219 -2.80 -21.26 6.65
N TYR A 220 -1.73 -20.52 6.90
CA TYR A 220 -1.63 -19.11 6.53
C TYR A 220 -1.15 -18.99 5.08
N PRO A 221 -1.58 -17.95 4.33
CA PRO A 221 -0.99 -17.66 3.03
C PRO A 221 0.53 -17.52 3.14
N GLU A 222 1.25 -18.17 2.21
CA GLU A 222 2.70 -18.06 2.01
C GLU A 222 2.98 -17.32 0.70
N LYS A 223 2.20 -17.60 -0.35
CA LYS A 223 2.31 -16.97 -1.66
C LYS A 223 0.94 -16.85 -2.32
N ILE A 224 0.67 -15.70 -2.93
CA ILE A 224 -0.51 -15.46 -3.76
C ILE A 224 -0.05 -14.97 -5.14
N GLU A 225 -0.56 -15.55 -6.20
CA GLU A 225 -0.34 -15.14 -7.59
C GLU A 225 -1.67 -14.74 -8.22
N GLU A 226 -1.70 -13.60 -8.90
CA GLU A 226 -2.93 -13.03 -9.46
C GLU A 226 -2.71 -12.47 -10.87
N ASP A 227 -3.67 -12.72 -11.75
CA ASP A 227 -3.88 -12.01 -13.01
C ASP A 227 -5.00 -10.98 -12.79
N THR A 228 -4.66 -9.84 -12.20
CA THR A 228 -5.64 -8.82 -11.80
C THR A 228 -6.25 -8.07 -12.99
N ARG A 229 -5.64 -8.19 -14.16
CA ARG A 229 -6.08 -7.57 -15.42
C ARG A 229 -6.69 -8.58 -16.40
N TYR A 230 -6.78 -9.86 -16.03
CA TYR A 230 -7.41 -10.94 -16.80
C TYR A 230 -6.83 -11.13 -18.19
N THR A 231 -5.51 -11.00 -18.30
CA THR A 231 -4.76 -11.09 -19.57
C THR A 231 -4.31 -12.52 -19.91
N GLY A 232 -4.46 -13.45 -18.97
CA GLY A 232 -3.90 -14.80 -18.98
C GLY A 232 -2.47 -14.88 -18.43
N ARG A 233 -1.95 -13.80 -17.82
CA ARG A 233 -0.61 -13.74 -17.24
C ARG A 233 -0.70 -13.19 -15.82
N ILE A 234 0.06 -13.80 -14.91
CA ILE A 234 0.17 -13.30 -13.53
C ILE A 234 0.85 -11.93 -13.56
N ASP A 235 0.16 -10.91 -13.06
CA ASP A 235 0.66 -9.55 -12.94
C ASP A 235 0.97 -9.13 -11.50
N ARG A 236 0.55 -9.91 -10.51
CA ARG A 236 0.82 -9.63 -9.11
C ARG A 236 1.21 -10.88 -8.35
N ILE A 237 2.33 -10.83 -7.64
CA ILE A 237 2.78 -11.89 -6.74
C ILE A 237 2.97 -11.31 -5.35
N ARG A 238 2.26 -11.85 -4.36
CA ARG A 238 2.34 -11.44 -2.95
C ARG A 238 2.95 -12.57 -2.13
N ILE A 239 4.04 -12.29 -1.43
CA ILE A 239 4.73 -13.23 -0.55
C ILE A 239 4.46 -12.84 0.90
N TYR A 240 4.17 -13.84 1.71
CA TYR A 240 3.81 -13.72 3.12
C TYR A 240 4.74 -14.58 3.99
N ARG A 241 4.85 -14.22 5.26
CA ARG A 241 5.52 -15.03 6.28
C ARG A 241 4.63 -15.05 7.52
N LYS A 242 4.16 -16.23 7.92
CA LYS A 242 3.20 -16.40 9.02
C LYS A 242 1.96 -15.51 8.86
N GLY A 243 1.46 -15.37 7.63
CA GLY A 243 0.28 -14.56 7.29
C GLY A 243 0.52 -13.05 7.14
N GLU A 244 1.71 -12.53 7.47
CA GLU A 244 2.04 -11.11 7.26
C GLU A 244 2.73 -10.90 5.90
N PRO A 245 2.38 -9.84 5.13
CA PRO A 245 3.03 -9.55 3.85
C PRO A 245 4.50 -9.18 4.08
N VAL A 246 5.39 -9.71 3.23
CA VAL A 246 6.83 -9.39 3.25
C VAL A 246 7.31 -8.79 1.94
N LYS A 247 6.69 -9.18 0.81
CA LYS A 247 7.07 -8.74 -0.53
C LYS A 247 5.85 -8.76 -1.45
N VAL A 248 5.72 -7.76 -2.31
CA VAL A 248 4.74 -7.73 -3.41
C VAL A 248 5.48 -7.36 -4.69
N GLU A 249 5.37 -8.19 -5.70
CA GLU A 249 5.88 -7.96 -7.06
C GLU A 249 4.69 -7.63 -7.96
N TYR A 250 4.85 -6.64 -8.83
CA TYR A 250 3.80 -6.15 -9.69
C TYR A 250 4.35 -5.79 -11.07
N ASP A 251 3.77 -6.40 -12.09
CA ASP A 251 3.94 -6.08 -13.51
C ASP A 251 2.97 -4.94 -13.83
N ALA A 252 3.47 -3.73 -14.04
CA ALA A 252 2.62 -2.56 -14.22
C ALA A 252 2.09 -2.41 -15.66
N ASP A 253 2.75 -2.99 -16.66
CA ASP A 253 2.50 -2.75 -18.09
C ASP A 253 2.07 -3.98 -18.91
N CYS A 254 1.90 -5.12 -18.25
CA CYS A 254 1.49 -6.45 -18.75
C CYS A 254 2.52 -7.18 -19.60
N ASP A 255 3.79 -6.78 -19.62
CA ASP A 255 4.74 -7.43 -20.52
C ASP A 255 5.44 -8.68 -19.98
N GLY A 256 5.14 -9.04 -18.73
CA GLY A 256 5.61 -10.25 -18.05
C GLY A 256 6.86 -10.04 -17.22
N PHE A 257 7.39 -8.82 -17.15
CA PHE A 257 8.39 -8.42 -16.17
C PHE A 257 7.70 -7.80 -14.95
N MET A 258 8.31 -7.96 -13.77
CA MET A 258 7.74 -7.46 -12.51
C MET A 258 8.52 -6.21 -12.10
N GLU A 259 8.25 -5.07 -12.75
CA GLU A 259 9.04 -3.84 -12.59
C GLU A 259 9.01 -3.37 -11.14
N THR A 260 7.84 -3.44 -10.50
CA THR A 260 7.63 -2.87 -9.17
C THR A 260 7.71 -3.93 -8.09
N ILE A 261 8.63 -3.76 -7.14
CA ILE A 261 8.76 -4.63 -5.97
C ILE A 261 8.60 -3.81 -4.69
N SER A 262 7.58 -4.13 -3.89
CA SER A 262 7.31 -3.51 -2.59
C SER A 262 7.69 -4.47 -1.46
N PHE A 263 8.48 -3.99 -0.50
CA PHE A 263 8.93 -4.73 0.69
C PHE A 263 8.25 -4.18 1.94
N PHE A 264 7.91 -5.10 2.84
CA PHE A 264 7.18 -4.81 4.06
C PHE A 264 7.99 -5.24 5.28
N LYS A 265 7.91 -4.43 6.35
CA LYS A 265 8.52 -4.70 7.66
C LYS A 265 7.46 -4.45 8.73
N GLU A 266 7.19 -5.45 9.58
CA GLU A 266 6.16 -5.39 10.63
C GLU A 266 4.77 -5.00 10.06
N GLY A 267 4.43 -5.59 8.90
CA GLY A 267 3.16 -5.34 8.20
C GLY A 267 3.05 -4.00 7.46
N LYS A 268 4.07 -3.13 7.54
CA LYS A 268 4.07 -1.80 6.89
C LYS A 268 5.06 -1.74 5.73
N MET A 269 4.70 -1.03 4.67
CA MET A 269 5.59 -0.81 3.53
C MET A 269 6.84 -0.03 3.97
N SER A 270 8.03 -0.55 3.64
CA SER A 270 9.32 0.06 4.02
C SER A 270 10.14 0.52 2.82
N LEU A 271 10.04 -0.20 1.70
CA LEU A 271 10.80 0.09 0.47
C LEU A 271 9.97 -0.34 -0.73
N GLN A 272 9.95 0.46 -1.78
CA GLN A 272 9.48 0.07 -3.10
C GLN A 272 10.58 0.33 -4.11
N THR A 273 10.80 -0.61 -5.03
CA THR A 273 11.77 -0.49 -6.10
C THR A 273 11.07 -0.59 -7.45
N GLN A 274 11.59 0.11 -8.46
CA GLN A 274 11.12 0.05 -9.85
C GLN A 274 12.32 -0.15 -10.77
N ASP A 275 12.22 -1.07 -11.72
CA ASP A 275 13.21 -1.37 -12.76
C ASP A 275 12.50 -1.21 -14.12
N GLU A 276 12.62 -0.02 -14.71
CA GLU A 276 11.96 0.38 -15.95
C GLU A 276 12.71 -0.14 -17.19
N ASN A 277 14.03 -0.26 -17.11
CA ASN A 277 14.87 -0.70 -18.22
C ASN A 277 15.07 -2.23 -18.30
N LYS A 278 14.65 -2.96 -17.25
CA LYS A 278 14.67 -4.43 -17.10
C LYS A 278 16.07 -5.03 -17.09
N ASP A 279 17.03 -4.30 -16.57
CA ASP A 279 18.41 -4.77 -16.44
C ASP A 279 18.64 -5.57 -15.13
N GLY A 280 17.64 -5.64 -14.25
CA GLY A 280 17.67 -6.30 -12.96
C GLY A 280 18.17 -5.42 -11.81
N LYS A 281 18.49 -4.15 -12.08
CA LYS A 281 18.83 -3.13 -11.07
C LYS A 281 17.67 -2.15 -10.97
N PRO A 282 17.28 -1.77 -9.74
CA PRO A 282 16.27 -0.73 -9.59
C PRO A 282 16.73 0.63 -10.09
N ASP A 283 15.97 1.22 -11.00
CA ASP A 283 16.08 2.61 -11.44
C ASP A 283 15.52 3.58 -10.40
N VAL A 284 14.49 3.16 -9.66
CA VAL A 284 13.90 3.97 -8.57
C VAL A 284 13.81 3.18 -7.28
N LYS A 285 14.18 3.80 -6.15
CA LYS A 285 13.99 3.28 -4.79
C LYS A 285 13.25 4.29 -3.92
N ILE A 286 12.07 3.93 -3.45
CA ILE A 286 11.20 4.75 -2.60
C ILE A 286 11.21 4.16 -1.18
N PHE A 287 11.74 4.91 -0.23
CA PHE A 287 11.80 4.55 1.19
C PHE A 287 10.63 5.19 1.93
N PHE A 288 10.00 4.41 2.81
CA PHE A 288 8.83 4.82 3.58
C PHE A 288 9.12 4.82 5.08
N ASN A 289 8.53 5.79 5.79
CA ASN A 289 8.62 5.87 7.25
C ASN A 289 7.61 4.93 7.94
N GLN A 290 7.60 4.91 9.28
CA GLN A 290 6.69 4.08 10.09
C GLN A 290 5.19 4.40 9.96
N LYS A 291 4.83 5.51 9.29
CA LYS A 291 3.46 5.87 8.92
C LYS A 291 3.15 5.58 7.45
N GLU A 292 4.05 4.90 6.75
CA GLU A 292 3.97 4.62 5.31
C GLU A 292 3.95 5.89 4.44
N GLU A 293 4.52 6.98 4.94
CA GLU A 293 4.75 8.20 4.17
C GLU A 293 6.15 8.15 3.53
N LYS A 294 6.30 8.67 2.31
CA LYS A 294 7.61 8.77 1.65
C LYS A 294 8.59 9.55 2.54
N GLU A 295 9.76 8.98 2.76
CA GLU A 295 10.89 9.60 3.47
C GLU A 295 11.99 10.00 2.49
N ARG A 296 12.29 9.12 1.53
CA ARG A 296 13.36 9.32 0.56
C ARG A 296 13.05 8.62 -0.76
N VAL A 297 13.40 9.25 -1.87
CA VAL A 297 13.39 8.63 -3.20
C VAL A 297 14.80 8.72 -3.76
N GLU A 298 15.34 7.62 -4.25
CA GLU A 298 16.58 7.56 -5.03
C GLU A 298 16.21 7.19 -6.46
N SER A 299 16.82 7.84 -7.43
CA SER A 299 16.58 7.60 -8.85
C SER A 299 17.90 7.57 -9.63
N ASP A 300 18.02 6.59 -10.49
CA ASP A 300 18.98 6.51 -11.60
C ASP A 300 18.27 7.10 -12.82
N THR A 301 18.59 8.35 -13.16
CA THR A 301 17.89 9.13 -14.17
C THR A 301 18.46 8.95 -15.58
N ASP A 302 19.68 8.42 -15.69
CA ASP A 302 20.34 8.11 -16.97
C ASP A 302 20.40 6.60 -17.28
N LEU A 303 19.91 5.75 -16.35
CA LEU A 303 19.80 4.30 -16.46
C LEU A 303 21.15 3.60 -16.57
N ASN A 304 22.19 4.14 -15.92
CA ASN A 304 23.56 3.58 -15.95
C ASN A 304 23.81 2.51 -14.87
N GLY A 305 22.85 2.29 -13.98
CA GLY A 305 22.87 1.37 -12.84
C GLY A 305 23.33 2.00 -11.53
N ASN A 306 23.58 3.31 -11.48
CA ASN A 306 23.95 4.06 -10.28
C ASN A 306 22.93 5.18 -10.03
N MET A 307 22.55 5.36 -8.76
CA MET A 307 21.64 6.45 -8.38
C MET A 307 22.36 7.79 -8.54
N ASP A 308 21.74 8.75 -9.22
CA ASP A 308 22.26 10.11 -9.44
C ASP A 308 21.32 11.20 -8.90
N ALA A 309 20.11 10.86 -8.46
CA ALA A 309 19.15 11.81 -7.90
C ALA A 309 18.55 11.31 -6.59
N TRP A 310 18.51 12.17 -5.58
CA TRP A 310 17.92 11.88 -4.27
C TRP A 310 16.92 12.95 -3.88
N GLN A 311 15.76 12.54 -3.38
CA GLN A 311 14.72 13.43 -2.88
C GLN A 311 14.40 13.06 -1.44
N PHE A 312 14.24 14.05 -0.57
CA PHE A 312 14.00 13.87 0.86
C PHE A 312 12.71 14.55 1.28
N TYR A 313 11.89 13.81 2.01
CA TYR A 313 10.53 14.18 2.37
C TYR A 313 10.38 14.23 3.90
N LYS A 314 9.57 15.18 4.37
CA LYS A 314 9.22 15.30 5.79
C LYS A 314 7.76 15.71 5.90
N ASN A 315 6.98 14.95 6.67
CA ASN A 315 5.52 15.13 6.80
C ASN A 315 4.82 15.19 5.43
N GLY A 316 5.23 14.35 4.47
CA GLY A 316 4.67 14.31 3.11
C GLY A 316 5.16 15.40 2.15
N HIS A 317 5.98 16.36 2.59
CA HIS A 317 6.47 17.45 1.75
C HIS A 317 7.95 17.28 1.40
N LEU A 318 8.32 17.52 0.14
CA LEU A 318 9.71 17.60 -0.31
C LEU A 318 10.39 18.79 0.37
N PHE A 319 11.50 18.55 1.08
CA PHE A 319 12.28 19.62 1.72
C PHE A 319 13.71 19.71 1.19
N ARG A 320 14.22 18.66 0.53
CA ARG A 320 15.55 18.65 -0.09
C ARG A 320 15.59 17.73 -1.30
N MET A 321 16.30 18.14 -2.34
CA MET A 321 16.67 17.32 -3.50
C MET A 321 18.18 17.44 -3.71
N GLU A 322 18.82 16.35 -4.11
CA GLU A 322 20.24 16.26 -4.40
C GLU A 322 20.44 15.58 -5.76
N LYS A 323 21.46 16.00 -6.52
CA LYS A 323 21.85 15.36 -7.78
C LYS A 323 23.36 15.26 -7.94
N ASP A 324 23.83 14.18 -8.55
CA ASP A 324 25.17 13.98 -9.11
C ASP A 324 25.07 14.24 -10.61
N GLU A 325 25.34 15.48 -11.03
CA GLU A 325 25.30 15.86 -12.46
C GLU A 325 26.58 15.44 -13.19
N GLY A 326 27.69 15.23 -12.47
CA GLY A 326 28.99 14.83 -13.01
C GLY A 326 29.17 13.32 -13.17
N GLY A 327 28.29 12.50 -12.58
CA GLY A 327 28.35 11.05 -12.62
C GLY A 327 29.56 10.46 -11.87
N ASN A 328 30.09 11.18 -10.89
CA ASN A 328 31.32 10.81 -10.18
C ASN A 328 31.06 10.15 -8.81
N GLY A 329 29.79 9.94 -8.46
CA GLY A 329 29.32 9.41 -7.18
C GLY A 329 29.22 10.44 -6.06
N LYS A 330 29.46 11.73 -6.33
CA LYS A 330 29.33 12.84 -5.39
C LYS A 330 28.17 13.74 -5.81
N VAL A 331 27.53 14.36 -4.83
CA VAL A 331 26.43 15.30 -5.08
C VAL A 331 27.00 16.64 -5.53
N ASP A 332 26.63 17.09 -6.73
CA ASP A 332 27.00 18.40 -7.27
C ASP A 332 25.91 19.46 -7.03
N LEU A 333 24.66 19.04 -6.88
CA LEU A 333 23.53 19.97 -6.74
C LEU A 333 22.71 19.64 -5.51
N LYS A 334 22.43 20.64 -4.66
CA LYS A 334 21.44 20.50 -3.58
C LYS A 334 20.42 21.62 -3.65
N ILE A 335 19.14 21.26 -3.62
CA ILE A 335 18.01 22.18 -3.66
C ILE A 335 17.20 22.01 -2.38
N PHE A 336 16.89 23.11 -1.71
CA PHE A 336 16.13 23.15 -0.47
C PHE A 336 14.77 23.81 -0.69
N TYR A 337 13.75 23.25 -0.04
CA TYR A 337 12.37 23.67 -0.19
C TYR A 337 11.76 24.02 1.17
N LYS A 338 10.87 25.01 1.19
CA LYS A 338 10.02 25.37 2.33
C LYS A 338 8.61 25.61 1.82
N ASN A 339 7.61 24.97 2.43
CA ASN A 339 6.21 25.03 1.97
C ASN A 339 6.06 24.68 0.46
N CYS A 340 6.83 23.70 -0.01
CA CYS A 340 6.87 23.26 -1.41
C CYS A 340 7.42 24.30 -2.41
N GLU A 341 7.97 25.43 -1.95
CA GLU A 341 8.65 26.41 -2.79
C GLU A 341 10.17 26.30 -2.60
N LYS A 342 10.94 26.48 -3.69
CA LYS A 342 12.40 26.51 -3.65
C LYS A 342 12.85 27.73 -2.85
N VAL A 343 13.70 27.54 -1.84
CA VAL A 343 14.24 28.65 -1.02
C VAL A 343 15.74 28.82 -1.17
N LYS A 344 16.48 27.72 -1.39
CA LYS A 344 17.93 27.74 -1.56
C LYS A 344 18.36 26.66 -2.54
N LEU A 345 19.40 26.92 -3.31
CA LEU A 345 20.11 25.95 -4.12
C LEU A 345 21.61 26.17 -3.92
N ILE A 346 22.38 25.10 -3.80
CA ILE A 346 23.85 25.16 -3.86
C ILE A 346 24.36 24.24 -4.95
N LYS A 347 25.40 24.67 -5.67
CA LYS A 347 25.98 23.95 -6.80
C LYS A 347 27.51 23.92 -6.72
N ASP A 348 28.06 22.72 -6.88
CA ASP A 348 29.43 22.39 -7.25
C ASP A 348 29.52 22.51 -8.78
N ASN A 349 30.28 23.48 -9.29
CA ASN A 349 30.38 23.70 -10.73
C ASN A 349 31.56 22.97 -11.37
N ASP A 350 32.59 22.62 -10.60
CA ASP A 350 33.82 22.01 -11.10
C ASP A 350 33.99 20.54 -10.70
N HIS A 351 33.04 20.01 -9.94
CA HIS A 351 32.91 18.62 -9.49
C HIS A 351 34.02 18.18 -8.52
N ASP A 352 34.62 19.10 -7.77
CA ASP A 352 35.67 18.79 -6.80
C ASP A 352 35.12 18.29 -5.43
N GLY A 353 33.82 18.51 -5.18
CA GLY A 353 33.09 18.20 -3.95
C GLY A 353 32.78 19.41 -3.06
N ARG A 354 33.15 20.62 -3.48
CA ARG A 354 32.84 21.89 -2.83
C ARG A 354 31.72 22.60 -3.61
N PHE A 355 31.13 23.63 -3.03
CA PHE A 355 29.92 24.25 -3.60
C PHE A 355 30.15 25.75 -3.78
N GLU A 356 30.59 26.14 -4.97
CA GLU A 356 31.02 27.51 -5.29
C GLU A 356 29.83 28.44 -5.46
N THR A 357 28.66 27.92 -5.84
CA THR A 357 27.48 28.76 -6.11
C THR A 357 26.37 28.49 -5.11
N THR A 358 25.86 29.56 -4.50
CA THR A 358 24.64 29.55 -3.70
C THR A 358 23.58 30.46 -4.31
N GLN A 359 22.38 29.96 -4.58
CA GLN A 359 21.23 30.75 -5.00
C GLN A 359 20.16 30.76 -3.89
N TRP A 360 19.70 31.94 -3.53
CA TRP A 360 18.62 32.19 -2.57
C TRP A 360 17.38 32.71 -3.30
N PHE A 361 16.21 32.21 -2.93
CA PHE A 361 14.93 32.53 -3.57
C PHE A 361 13.92 33.20 -2.61
N ASP A 362 14.31 33.38 -1.34
CA ASP A 362 13.46 33.91 -0.27
C ASP A 362 13.95 35.25 0.29
N ARG A 363 14.87 35.93 -0.43
CA ARG A 363 15.44 37.21 0.01
C ARG A 363 14.47 38.36 -0.20
N PRO A 364 14.25 39.24 0.81
CA PRO A 364 13.42 40.43 0.63
C PRO A 364 13.92 41.32 -0.53
N LYS A 365 13.00 41.88 -1.31
CA LYS A 365 13.23 42.75 -2.51
C LYS A 365 13.66 42.04 -3.79
N TRP A 366 14.26 40.86 -3.71
CA TRP A 366 14.85 40.14 -4.85
C TRP A 366 14.10 38.84 -5.12
N THR A 367 13.88 38.50 -6.39
CA THR A 367 13.31 37.20 -6.76
C THR A 367 14.35 36.09 -6.71
N MET A 368 15.63 36.45 -6.84
CA MET A 368 16.76 35.55 -6.63
C MET A 368 18.01 36.37 -6.27
N VAL A 369 18.83 35.86 -5.35
CA VAL A 369 20.20 36.34 -5.09
C VAL A 369 21.14 35.17 -5.31
N MET A 370 22.16 35.35 -6.14
CA MET A 370 23.21 34.36 -6.39
C MET A 370 24.51 34.87 -5.77
N GLU A 371 25.12 34.04 -4.95
CA GLU A 371 26.42 34.23 -4.31
C GLU A 371 27.39 33.23 -4.96
N VAL A 372 28.58 33.69 -5.32
CA VAL A 372 29.67 32.89 -5.89
C VAL A 372 30.89 33.05 -5.00
N ASP A 373 31.45 31.91 -4.58
CA ASP A 373 32.68 31.73 -3.80
C ASP A 373 33.55 30.78 -4.61
N GLY A 374 34.32 31.33 -5.55
CA GLY A 374 35.04 30.59 -6.58
C GLY A 374 36.38 30.04 -6.13
N ASP A 375 36.99 30.63 -5.09
CA ASP A 375 38.20 30.09 -4.46
C ASP A 375 37.90 29.22 -3.22
N ASN A 376 36.63 29.24 -2.78
CA ASN A 376 36.08 28.44 -1.68
C ASN A 376 36.80 28.68 -0.35
N ASP A 377 37.13 29.94 -0.09
CA ASP A 377 37.66 30.40 1.19
C ASP A 377 36.55 30.67 2.23
N GLY A 378 35.28 30.63 1.80
CA GLY A 378 34.09 30.88 2.62
C GLY A 378 33.59 32.33 2.60
N ASN A 379 34.29 33.21 1.90
CA ASN A 379 33.86 34.57 1.60
C ASN A 379 33.23 34.60 0.20
N VAL A 380 32.34 35.57 -0.04
CA VAL A 380 31.63 35.64 -1.31
C VAL A 380 32.37 36.61 -2.23
N ASP A 381 32.97 36.08 -3.30
CA ASP A 381 33.62 36.86 -4.35
C ASP A 381 32.63 37.70 -5.15
N ALA A 382 31.43 37.18 -5.42
CA ALA A 382 30.43 37.90 -6.20
C ALA A 382 28.98 37.64 -5.78
N CYS A 383 28.20 38.72 -5.70
CA CYS A 383 26.76 38.70 -5.48
C CYS A 383 26.01 39.26 -6.71
N PHE A 384 25.04 38.51 -7.20
CA PHE A 384 24.16 38.90 -8.30
C PHE A 384 22.71 38.93 -7.83
N PHE A 385 22.05 40.07 -7.96
CA PHE A 385 20.70 40.28 -7.46
C PHE A 385 19.71 40.44 -8.60
N TYR A 386 18.68 39.61 -8.61
CA TYR A 386 17.69 39.53 -9.67
C TYR A 386 16.31 39.94 -9.16
N LYS A 387 15.56 40.62 -10.02
CA LYS A 387 14.14 40.91 -9.80
C LYS A 387 13.35 40.63 -11.07
N ASP A 388 12.35 39.75 -10.94
CA ASP A 388 11.49 39.28 -12.03
C ASP A 388 12.31 38.67 -13.18
N GLY A 389 13.34 37.89 -12.83
CA GLY A 389 14.24 37.21 -13.78
C GLY A 389 15.30 38.10 -14.44
N VAL A 390 15.39 39.38 -14.08
CA VAL A 390 16.35 40.31 -14.67
C VAL A 390 17.37 40.76 -13.62
N LEU A 391 18.66 40.76 -13.98
CA LEU A 391 19.73 41.29 -13.14
C LEU A 391 19.50 42.79 -12.86
N ARG A 392 19.69 43.20 -11.60
CA ARG A 392 19.46 44.58 -11.12
C ARG A 392 20.67 45.18 -10.43
N LEU A 393 21.43 44.33 -9.75
CA LEU A 393 22.64 44.71 -9.03
C LEU A 393 23.64 43.56 -9.14
N LYS A 394 24.90 43.90 -9.38
CA LYS A 394 26.04 42.99 -9.29
C LYS A 394 27.06 43.64 -8.37
N GLU A 395 27.60 42.87 -7.44
CA GLU A 395 28.64 43.29 -6.50
C GLU A 395 29.77 42.26 -6.56
N VAL A 396 31.02 42.71 -6.63
CA VAL A 396 32.21 41.84 -6.73
C VAL A 396 33.28 42.35 -5.78
N ASP A 397 33.91 41.40 -5.09
CA ASP A 397 35.16 41.48 -4.36
C ASP A 397 36.17 40.62 -5.14
N GLU A 398 37.02 41.25 -5.95
CA GLU A 398 37.98 40.59 -6.83
C GLU A 398 39.26 40.18 -6.11
N ASN A 399 39.56 40.82 -4.97
CA ASN A 399 40.81 40.62 -4.24
C ASN A 399 40.61 39.87 -2.90
N SER A 400 39.37 39.49 -2.58
CA SER A 400 38.94 38.73 -1.41
C SER A 400 39.27 39.43 -0.08
N ASP A 401 39.29 40.77 -0.05
CA ASP A 401 39.56 41.57 1.16
C ASP A 401 38.30 41.94 1.97
N SER A 402 37.14 41.40 1.57
CA SER A 402 35.81 41.69 2.10
C SER A 402 35.31 43.12 1.85
N ARG A 403 35.90 43.83 0.88
CA ARG A 403 35.42 45.11 0.36
C ARG A 403 35.02 44.95 -1.10
N LEU A 404 34.12 45.83 -1.55
CA LEU A 404 33.68 45.78 -2.93
C LEU A 404 34.69 46.50 -3.81
N ASP A 405 35.21 45.79 -4.81
CA ASP A 405 35.97 46.36 -5.92
C ASP A 405 35.03 46.87 -7.02
N LEU A 406 33.86 46.25 -7.17
CA LEU A 406 32.90 46.59 -8.23
C LEU A 406 31.45 46.53 -7.75
N ARG A 407 30.66 47.53 -8.11
CA ARG A 407 29.19 47.54 -8.00
C ARG A 407 28.53 48.09 -9.25
N GLU A 408 27.74 47.26 -9.92
CA GLU A 408 27.01 47.61 -11.13
C GLU A 408 25.49 47.61 -10.92
N HIS A 409 24.81 48.63 -11.43
CA HIS A 409 23.35 48.74 -11.40
C HIS A 409 22.75 48.63 -12.79
N TYR A 410 21.66 47.86 -12.87
CA TYR A 410 20.97 47.55 -14.11
C TYR A 410 19.51 48.01 -14.06
N ASN A 411 19.04 48.62 -15.15
CA ASN A 411 17.66 49.07 -15.27
C ASN A 411 16.67 47.90 -15.43
N LYS A 412 15.36 48.20 -15.50
CA LYS A 412 14.29 47.21 -15.62
C LYS A 412 14.43 46.22 -16.78
N ASN A 413 15.14 46.62 -17.84
CA ASN A 413 15.40 45.82 -19.04
C ASN A 413 16.75 45.08 -19.00
N GLY A 414 17.48 45.14 -17.88
CA GLY A 414 18.78 44.48 -17.71
C GLY A 414 19.94 45.22 -18.38
N ARG A 415 19.80 46.52 -18.66
CA ARG A 415 20.89 47.34 -19.21
C ARG A 415 21.66 48.04 -18.08
N LEU A 416 22.98 48.00 -18.16
CA LEU A 416 23.88 48.71 -17.24
C LEU A 416 23.59 50.22 -17.31
N THR A 417 23.36 50.83 -16.15
CA THR A 417 23.12 52.28 -16.02
C THR A 417 24.19 52.98 -15.20
N LYS A 418 24.82 52.25 -14.28
CA LYS A 418 25.83 52.78 -13.36
C LYS A 418 26.83 51.68 -13.01
N SER A 419 28.13 51.97 -13.10
CA SER A 419 29.21 51.13 -12.54
C SER A 419 29.92 51.95 -11.46
N GLN A 420 30.33 51.32 -10.39
CA GLN A 420 31.12 51.91 -9.32
C GLN A 420 32.31 50.99 -9.06
N GLU A 421 33.52 51.53 -9.05
CA GLU A 421 34.77 50.77 -9.06
C GLU A 421 35.73 51.33 -8.01
N ASP A 422 36.52 50.46 -7.39
CA ASP A 422 37.68 50.85 -6.58
C ASP A 422 38.89 51.13 -7.47
N GLY A 423 38.97 52.37 -7.94
CA GLY A 423 40.09 52.88 -8.70
C GLY A 423 41.36 52.97 -7.86
N ALA A 424 42.46 52.42 -8.40
CA ALA A 424 43.78 52.45 -7.78
C ALA A 424 43.88 51.76 -6.40
N ASN A 425 42.97 50.83 -6.07
CA ASN A 425 42.91 50.12 -4.78
C ASN A 425 42.86 51.07 -3.58
N SER A 426 42.00 52.09 -3.67
CA SER A 426 41.75 53.05 -2.60
C SER A 426 41.09 52.40 -1.37
N GLY A 427 40.52 51.20 -1.53
CA GLY A 427 39.75 50.46 -0.54
C GLY A 427 38.31 50.94 -0.43
N ARG A 428 37.82 51.73 -1.41
CA ARG A 428 36.46 52.27 -1.52
C ARG A 428 36.09 52.40 -3.00
N LEU A 429 34.80 52.34 -3.31
CA LEU A 429 34.29 52.62 -4.65
C LEU A 429 34.37 54.12 -4.95
N ASN A 430 35.52 54.58 -5.42
CA ASN A 430 35.84 56.00 -5.61
C ASN A 430 35.64 56.48 -7.06
N ILE A 431 35.47 55.57 -8.04
CA ILE A 431 35.09 55.92 -9.41
C ILE A 431 33.65 55.47 -9.68
N THR A 432 32.83 56.33 -10.27
CA THR A 432 31.45 56.02 -10.67
C THR A 432 31.19 56.41 -12.12
N TRP A 433 30.92 55.41 -12.96
CA TRP A 433 30.53 55.57 -14.36
C TRP A 433 29.00 55.57 -14.53
N PHE A 434 28.50 56.41 -15.43
CA PHE A 434 27.10 56.47 -15.84
C PHE A 434 26.95 56.19 -17.33
N TYR A 435 25.99 55.35 -17.68
CA TYR A 435 25.80 54.85 -19.05
C TYR A 435 24.43 55.25 -19.61
N ASN A 436 24.39 55.51 -20.92
CA ASN A 436 23.15 55.71 -21.66
C ASN A 436 22.50 54.37 -22.08
N ASP A 437 21.32 54.44 -22.71
CA ASP A 437 20.60 53.26 -23.20
C ASP A 437 21.35 52.45 -24.28
N SER A 438 22.36 53.05 -24.93
CA SER A 438 23.26 52.43 -25.90
C SER A 438 24.50 51.80 -25.26
N LYS A 439 24.61 51.80 -23.91
CA LYS A 439 25.77 51.34 -23.13
C LYS A 439 27.04 52.17 -23.33
N GLU A 440 26.91 53.40 -23.80
CA GLU A 440 28.04 54.33 -23.90
C GLU A 440 28.16 55.09 -22.58
N ALA A 441 29.38 55.23 -22.07
CA ALA A 441 29.63 56.09 -20.92
C ALA A 441 29.28 57.53 -21.31
N VAL A 442 28.52 58.22 -20.46
CA VAL A 442 28.15 59.64 -20.63
C VAL A 442 28.76 60.53 -19.56
N ARG A 443 29.11 59.95 -18.41
CA ARG A 443 29.73 60.66 -17.30
C ARG A 443 30.53 59.70 -16.42
N ALA A 444 31.67 60.15 -15.91
CA ALA A 444 32.37 59.52 -14.80
C ALA A 444 32.55 60.54 -13.66
N GLU A 445 32.51 60.06 -12.43
CA GLU A 445 32.74 60.84 -11.20
C GLU A 445 33.85 60.13 -10.41
N GLU A 446 34.92 60.83 -10.06
CA GLU A 446 36.10 60.29 -9.38
C GLU A 446 36.39 61.06 -8.09
N ASP A 447 36.52 60.33 -6.99
CA ASP A 447 36.99 60.78 -5.68
C ASP A 447 38.47 60.38 -5.57
N ASN A 448 39.36 61.32 -5.85
CA ASN A 448 40.80 61.09 -5.94
C ASN A 448 41.44 60.91 -4.55
N ASN A 449 40.82 61.48 -3.51
CA ASN A 449 41.34 61.48 -2.16
C ASN A 449 40.63 60.49 -1.22
N ALA A 450 39.59 59.81 -1.72
CA ALA A 450 38.75 58.82 -1.05
C ALA A 450 38.00 59.33 0.20
N ASP A 451 37.74 60.64 0.30
CA ASP A 451 37.03 61.26 1.43
C ASP A 451 35.50 61.09 1.38
N GLY A 452 34.97 60.61 0.26
CA GLY A 452 33.56 60.41 -0.02
C GLY A 452 32.89 61.54 -0.80
N ARG A 453 33.64 62.53 -1.27
CA ARG A 453 33.19 63.60 -2.17
C ARG A 453 33.86 63.43 -3.52
N VAL A 454 33.15 63.81 -4.59
CA VAL A 454 33.71 63.73 -5.93
C VAL A 454 34.66 64.91 -6.11
N ASP A 455 35.90 64.62 -6.53
CA ASP A 455 36.92 65.61 -6.85
C ASP A 455 36.93 65.93 -8.35
N THR A 456 36.55 64.98 -9.22
CA THR A 456 36.62 65.15 -10.67
C THR A 456 35.41 64.55 -11.39
N TRP A 457 34.85 65.30 -12.33
CA TRP A 457 33.76 64.88 -13.21
C TRP A 457 34.24 64.87 -14.65
N TYR A 458 34.05 63.75 -15.34
CA TYR A 458 34.34 63.60 -16.77
C TYR A 458 33.03 63.46 -17.54
N PHE A 459 32.90 64.14 -18.67
CA PHE A 459 31.72 64.08 -19.54
C PHE A 459 32.08 63.53 -20.91
N TYR A 460 31.33 62.52 -21.36
CA TYR A 460 31.66 61.77 -22.57
C TYR A 460 30.59 61.90 -23.66
N ARG A 461 31.04 61.87 -24.91
CA ARG A 461 30.18 61.73 -26.09
C ARG A 461 30.87 60.80 -27.09
N LYS A 462 30.20 59.73 -27.51
CA LYS A 462 30.75 58.72 -28.44
C LYS A 462 32.13 58.19 -27.99
N ASN A 463 32.29 57.93 -26.69
CA ASN A 463 33.53 57.49 -26.04
C ASN A 463 34.71 58.48 -26.00
N SER A 464 34.52 59.73 -26.43
CA SER A 464 35.54 60.80 -26.27
C SER A 464 35.18 61.74 -25.13
N VAL A 465 36.18 62.21 -24.39
CA VAL A 465 36.00 63.22 -23.35
C VAL A 465 35.65 64.56 -23.99
N THR A 466 34.55 65.16 -23.56
CA THR A 466 34.06 66.46 -24.05
C THR A 466 34.19 67.57 -23.02
N ALA A 467 34.18 67.23 -21.73
CA ALA A 467 34.45 68.16 -20.65
C ALA A 467 35.02 67.45 -19.43
N ILE A 468 35.81 68.18 -18.66
CA ILE A 468 36.31 67.79 -17.33
C ILE A 468 35.98 68.92 -16.36
N GLU A 469 35.44 68.60 -15.20
CA GLU A 469 35.25 69.54 -14.10
C GLU A 469 36.02 69.00 -12.88
N GLU A 470 36.73 69.86 -12.16
CA GLU A 470 37.60 69.45 -11.04
C GLU A 470 37.40 70.39 -9.83
N ASP A 471 37.26 69.80 -8.66
CA ASP A 471 37.27 70.44 -7.34
C ASP A 471 38.66 70.26 -6.73
N THR A 472 39.45 71.33 -6.70
CA THR A 472 40.82 71.34 -6.17
C THR A 472 40.88 71.69 -4.69
N ASN A 473 39.77 72.13 -4.08
CA ASN A 473 39.72 72.59 -2.69
C ASN A 473 38.95 71.65 -1.74
N GLY A 474 38.22 70.66 -2.28
CA GLY A 474 37.50 69.62 -1.55
C GLY A 474 36.15 70.07 -0.96
N ASP A 475 35.57 71.18 -1.42
CA ASP A 475 34.29 71.68 -0.93
C ASP A 475 33.06 70.96 -1.51
N GLY A 476 33.27 70.10 -2.50
CA GLY A 476 32.28 69.32 -3.23
C GLY A 476 31.72 70.01 -4.47
N LYS A 477 32.34 71.10 -4.93
CA LYS A 477 31.96 71.83 -6.14
C LYS A 477 33.19 72.06 -7.02
N PRO A 478 33.07 71.92 -8.35
CA PRO A 478 34.19 72.19 -9.22
C PRO A 478 34.59 73.67 -9.19
N ASP A 479 35.90 73.92 -9.21
CA ASP A 479 36.52 75.25 -9.41
C ASP A 479 37.34 75.32 -10.70
N ILE A 480 37.50 74.20 -11.41
CA ILE A 480 38.07 74.14 -12.75
C ILE A 480 37.05 73.50 -13.70
N TRP A 481 36.88 74.08 -14.90
CA TRP A 481 36.07 73.52 -15.98
C TRP A 481 36.83 73.55 -17.29
N GLU A 482 37.01 72.41 -17.94
CA GLU A 482 37.68 72.25 -19.22
C GLU A 482 36.72 71.67 -20.26
N GLU A 483 36.73 72.21 -21.48
CA GLU A 483 35.97 71.71 -22.63
C GLU A 483 36.96 71.27 -23.72
N TYR A 484 36.62 70.18 -24.41
CA TYR A 484 37.47 69.51 -25.41
C TYR A 484 36.72 69.34 -26.74
N ASP A 485 37.45 69.33 -27.87
CA ASP A 485 36.90 69.02 -29.18
C ASP A 485 36.84 67.50 -29.48
N ASP A 486 36.34 67.12 -30.67
CA ASP A 486 36.21 65.72 -31.09
C ASP A 486 37.58 65.00 -31.25
N ALA A 487 38.70 65.75 -31.25
CA ALA A 487 40.06 65.21 -31.26
C ALA A 487 40.70 65.20 -29.85
N GLU A 488 39.91 65.43 -28.80
CA GLU A 488 40.33 65.55 -27.40
C GLU A 488 41.35 66.68 -27.17
N ALA A 489 41.33 67.71 -28.02
CA ALA A 489 42.13 68.91 -27.82
C ALA A 489 41.37 69.91 -26.93
N LEU A 490 42.06 70.47 -25.92
CA LEU A 490 41.51 71.47 -25.02
C LEU A 490 41.11 72.74 -25.80
N ILE A 491 39.81 73.05 -25.83
CA ILE A 491 39.27 74.26 -26.48
C ILE A 491 39.07 75.41 -25.52
N LYS A 492 38.79 75.10 -24.25
CA LYS A 492 38.45 76.12 -23.26
C LYS A 492 38.74 75.62 -21.86
N ARG A 493 39.28 76.49 -21.01
CA ARG A 493 39.45 76.26 -19.58
C ARG A 493 38.94 77.44 -18.79
N LYS A 494 38.18 77.18 -17.74
CA LYS A 494 37.71 78.14 -16.75
C LYS A 494 38.25 77.79 -15.37
N ARG A 495 38.55 78.81 -14.56
CA ARG A 495 39.01 78.65 -13.18
C ARG A 495 38.33 79.67 -12.27
N ASP A 496 37.83 79.20 -11.14
CA ASP A 496 37.36 79.97 -9.99
C ASP A 496 38.50 80.00 -8.96
N LEU A 497 39.08 81.17 -8.71
CA LEU A 497 40.27 81.32 -7.86
C LEU A 497 39.91 81.73 -6.43
N ASP A 498 38.70 82.25 -6.22
CA ASP A 498 38.20 82.66 -4.90
C ASP A 498 37.15 81.70 -4.31
N PHE A 499 36.77 80.67 -5.09
CA PHE A 499 35.89 79.57 -4.72
C PHE A 499 34.46 80.03 -4.38
N ASP A 500 33.95 81.07 -5.04
CA ASP A 500 32.57 81.55 -4.86
C ASP A 500 31.53 80.76 -5.68
N GLY A 501 31.98 79.83 -6.52
CA GLY A 501 31.19 79.03 -7.45
C GLY A 501 31.03 79.66 -8.83
N LYS A 502 31.77 80.72 -9.15
CA LYS A 502 31.78 81.38 -10.46
C LYS A 502 33.20 81.51 -10.99
N PRO A 503 33.42 81.23 -12.29
CA PRO A 503 34.74 81.39 -12.89
C PRO A 503 35.25 82.84 -12.91
N ASP A 504 36.48 83.04 -12.46
CA ASP A 504 37.23 84.30 -12.54
C ASP A 504 38.00 84.44 -13.86
N VAL A 505 38.55 83.32 -14.34
CA VAL A 505 39.44 83.29 -15.51
C VAL A 505 38.87 82.34 -16.56
N GLU A 506 38.91 82.77 -17.82
CA GLU A 506 38.55 81.95 -18.98
C GLU A 506 39.64 82.04 -20.06
N ASP A 507 40.27 80.90 -20.34
CA ASP A 507 41.26 80.71 -21.38
C ASP A 507 40.62 79.94 -22.55
N ARG A 508 40.77 80.41 -23.79
CA ARG A 508 40.31 79.71 -25.01
C ARG A 508 41.49 79.45 -25.93
N SER A 509 41.60 78.23 -26.45
CA SER A 509 42.52 77.97 -27.56
C SER A 509 41.97 78.64 -28.82
N LYS A 510 42.87 79.15 -29.66
CA LYS A 510 42.54 79.95 -30.86
C LYS A 510 42.36 79.08 -32.10
#